data_AF-A0A419G8G2-F1
#
_entry.id   AF-A0A419G8G2-F1
#
_cell.length_a   1.000
_cell.length_b   1.000
_cell.length_c   1.000
_cell.angle_alpha   90.00
_cell.angle_beta   90.00
_cell.angle_gamma   90.00
#
_symmetry.space_group_name_H-M   'P 1'
#
loop_
_entity.id
_entity.type
_entity.pdbx_description
1 polymer ?
#
loop_
_entity_poly.entity_id
_entity_poly.type
_entity_poly.pdbx_seq_one_letter_code
_entity_poly.pdbx_strand_id
1 'polypeptide(L)'
;MNTIVVVGLIAALLAGGAAAFFWISKPQTEEISETTLPPPRTPEQAAETTSVLPETPPDATSSVPVDPPVSTAPPSSPLKSTPPPGAKPQTKPPVAPAAPRAPQEFIVRMHSDSRAEPSELVVRVGDTVTFVNEDDKLHWPGADPHPTHSSLPTFDALGGISKGQSFSHTFRVPGTFGYHEHLLDDPPTMGIITVLP
;
A
#
# COMPACT_ATOMS: atom_id res chain seq x y z
N MET A 1 29.48 -3.31 -40.00
CA MET A 1 29.90 -1.89 -40.10
C MET A 1 28.73 -1.08 -40.62
N ASN A 2 28.54 0.16 -40.15
CA ASN A 2 28.53 1.34 -41.03
C ASN A 2 28.59 2.66 -40.24
N THR A 3 29.70 3.34 -40.47
CA THR A 3 30.18 4.64 -40.01
C THR A 3 29.16 5.79 -40.02
N ILE A 4 28.82 6.30 -38.83
CA ILE A 4 29.19 7.64 -38.33
C ILE A 4 28.99 8.88 -39.24
N VAL A 5 28.20 9.83 -38.70
CA VAL A 5 28.23 11.31 -38.84
C VAL A 5 27.88 12.00 -40.17
N VAL A 6 26.92 12.93 -40.06
CA VAL A 6 26.99 14.27 -40.65
C VAL A 6 26.74 15.30 -39.52
N VAL A 7 27.60 16.30 -39.38
CA VAL A 7 27.35 17.49 -38.53
C VAL A 7 26.81 18.60 -39.41
N GLY A 8 25.71 19.23 -39.02
CA GLY A 8 25.06 20.31 -39.76
C GLY A 8 24.68 21.48 -38.85
N LEU A 9 25.50 22.52 -38.84
CA LEU A 9 25.26 23.81 -38.19
C LEU A 9 24.33 24.69 -39.06
N ILE A 10 23.53 25.60 -38.47
CA ILE A 10 23.39 27.05 -38.85
C ILE A 10 22.10 27.71 -38.32
N ALA A 11 22.22 29.02 -38.02
CA ALA A 11 21.20 30.05 -37.85
C ALA A 11 20.13 29.92 -36.73
N ALA A 12 20.27 30.78 -35.72
CA ALA A 12 19.13 31.46 -35.10
C ALA A 12 18.82 32.75 -35.87
N LEU A 13 17.54 33.11 -36.02
CA LEU A 13 17.11 34.42 -36.53
C LEU A 13 15.81 34.86 -35.84
N LEU A 14 15.71 36.16 -35.54
CA LEU A 14 14.59 36.78 -34.83
C LEU A 14 13.58 37.37 -35.81
N ALA A 15 12.30 37.00 -35.68
CA ALA A 15 11.16 37.79 -36.14
C ALA A 15 9.90 37.40 -35.36
N GLY A 16 9.04 38.37 -35.04
CA GLY A 16 7.78 38.12 -34.33
C GLY A 16 6.61 37.82 -35.27
N GLY A 17 5.54 37.22 -34.73
CA GLY A 17 4.30 36.98 -35.47
C GLY A 17 3.18 36.50 -34.53
N ALA A 18 2.30 37.41 -34.11
CA ALA A 18 1.15 37.07 -33.28
C ALA A 18 0.04 36.43 -34.14
N ALA A 19 0.02 35.09 -34.20
CA ALA A 19 -1.01 34.33 -34.88
C ALA A 19 -2.01 33.73 -33.87
N ALA A 20 -3.20 34.33 -33.77
CA ALA A 20 -4.28 33.82 -32.94
C ALA A 20 -4.94 32.60 -33.60
N PHE A 21 -4.47 31.39 -33.30
CA PHE A 21 -5.05 30.15 -33.80
C PHE A 21 -6.38 29.84 -33.10
N PHE A 22 -7.49 30.21 -33.76
CA PHE A 22 -8.84 29.78 -33.39
C PHE A 22 -8.98 28.26 -33.62
N TRP A 23 -8.79 27.48 -32.56
CA TRP A 23 -9.08 26.05 -32.59
C TRP A 23 -10.59 25.82 -32.49
N ILE A 24 -11.24 25.66 -33.64
CA ILE A 24 -12.65 25.26 -33.70
C ILE A 24 -12.74 23.76 -33.39
N SER A 25 -12.95 23.44 -32.11
CA SER A 25 -13.36 22.10 -31.70
C SER A 25 -14.74 21.80 -32.27
N LYS A 26 -14.82 20.76 -33.12
CA LYS A 26 -16.11 20.16 -33.47
C LYS A 26 -16.67 19.50 -32.20
N PRO A 27 -17.98 19.65 -31.89
CA PRO A 27 -18.57 18.84 -30.84
C PRO A 27 -18.54 17.38 -31.29
N GLN A 28 -17.95 16.50 -30.47
CA GLN A 28 -18.22 15.07 -30.60
C GLN A 28 -19.57 14.79 -29.93
N THR A 29 -20.47 14.17 -30.69
CA THR A 29 -21.63 13.48 -30.11
C THR A 29 -21.10 12.23 -29.42
N GLU A 30 -21.04 12.26 -28.09
CA GLU A 30 -20.88 11.05 -27.28
C GLU A 30 -22.19 10.24 -27.39
N GLU A 31 -22.13 9.05 -27.98
CA GLU A 31 -23.27 8.15 -28.06
C GLU A 31 -23.45 7.45 -26.70
N ILE A 32 -24.37 7.97 -25.87
CA ILE A 32 -24.67 7.40 -24.56
C ILE A 32 -25.38 6.06 -24.69
N SER A 33 -24.62 4.97 -24.68
CA SER A 33 -25.14 3.60 -24.60
C SER A 33 -26.13 3.45 -23.44
N GLU A 34 -27.41 3.21 -23.76
CA GLU A 34 -28.48 3.04 -22.77
C GLU A 34 -28.24 1.79 -21.90
N THR A 35 -27.62 1.99 -20.74
CA THR A 35 -27.63 0.99 -19.68
C THR A 35 -29.04 0.93 -19.10
N THR A 36 -29.86 0.03 -19.65
CA THR A 36 -31.19 -0.28 -19.13
C THR A 36 -31.10 -0.67 -17.66
N LEU A 37 -31.53 0.24 -16.79
CA LEU A 37 -31.68 -0.04 -15.37
C LEU A 37 -32.73 -1.13 -15.17
N PRO A 38 -32.45 -2.19 -14.39
CA PRO A 38 -33.51 -3.12 -13.99
C PRO A 38 -34.56 -2.39 -13.15
N PRO A 39 -35.86 -2.71 -13.29
CA PRO A 39 -36.91 -2.02 -12.57
C PRO A 39 -36.78 -2.20 -11.05
N PRO A 40 -37.18 -1.20 -10.23
CA PRO A 40 -37.12 -1.30 -8.78
C PRO A 40 -38.02 -2.44 -8.28
N ARG A 41 -37.50 -3.28 -7.38
CA ARG A 41 -38.29 -4.36 -6.76
C ARG A 41 -39.27 -3.78 -5.74
N THR A 42 -40.56 -3.88 -6.03
CA THR A 42 -41.66 -3.56 -5.11
C THR A 42 -41.58 -4.42 -3.84
N PRO A 43 -41.74 -3.85 -2.63
CA PRO A 43 -41.73 -4.60 -1.39
C PRO A 43 -43.11 -5.24 -1.09
N GLU A 44 -43.54 -6.19 -1.92
CA GLU A 44 -44.80 -6.92 -1.73
C GLU A 44 -44.64 -8.43 -1.91
N GLN A 45 -44.15 -9.10 -0.86
CA GLN A 45 -44.64 -10.42 -0.47
C GLN A 45 -44.26 -10.72 0.99
N ALA A 46 -45.24 -10.61 1.87
CA ALA A 46 -45.15 -11.04 3.26
C ALA A 46 -46.45 -11.78 3.61
N ALA A 47 -46.32 -12.99 4.18
CA ALA A 47 -47.41 -13.94 4.44
C ALA A 47 -48.10 -14.50 3.17
N GLU A 48 -48.76 -15.66 3.18
CA GLU A 48 -49.04 -16.65 4.23
C GLU A 48 -48.74 -18.08 3.76
N THR A 49 -48.47 -19.03 4.67
CA THR A 49 -49.03 -20.41 4.69
C THR A 49 -48.57 -21.18 5.94
N THR A 50 -49.48 -21.30 6.91
CA THR A 50 -49.88 -22.52 7.65
C THR A 50 -48.96 -23.75 7.49
N SER A 51 -48.17 -24.19 8.48
CA SER A 51 -48.54 -24.75 9.81
C SER A 51 -49.16 -26.16 9.77
N VAL A 52 -48.33 -27.21 9.94
CA VAL A 52 -48.72 -28.56 10.39
C VAL A 52 -47.59 -29.19 11.25
N LEU A 53 -47.98 -29.81 12.37
CA LEU A 53 -47.23 -30.64 13.35
C LEU A 53 -48.29 -31.57 14.02
N PRO A 54 -47.95 -32.63 14.81
CA PRO A 54 -46.65 -33.12 15.28
C PRO A 54 -46.22 -34.41 14.49
N GLU A 55 -45.56 -35.50 14.92
CA GLU A 55 -45.15 -36.13 16.21
C GLU A 55 -43.79 -36.89 16.10
N THR A 56 -43.28 -37.37 17.23
CA THR A 56 -42.04 -38.16 17.44
C THR A 56 -42.19 -39.03 18.70
N PRO A 57 -41.27 -39.97 19.03
CA PRO A 57 -40.37 -40.82 18.24
C PRO A 57 -40.70 -42.33 18.51
N PRO A 58 -39.75 -43.30 18.46
CA PRO A 58 -38.87 -43.53 19.62
C PRO A 58 -37.41 -43.98 19.34
N ASP A 59 -36.54 -43.66 20.30
CA ASP A 59 -35.30 -44.34 20.77
C ASP A 59 -34.35 -45.06 19.78
N ALA A 60 -33.10 -44.58 19.75
CA ALA A 60 -31.92 -45.37 19.40
C ALA A 60 -30.72 -44.94 20.29
N THR A 61 -30.64 -45.51 21.49
CA THR A 61 -29.66 -45.16 22.53
C THR A 61 -28.20 -45.47 22.15
N SER A 62 -27.34 -44.44 22.17
CA SER A 62 -25.86 -44.51 22.29
C SER A 62 -25.34 -43.08 22.63
N SER A 63 -24.55 -42.74 23.68
CA SER A 63 -23.51 -43.44 24.45
C SER A 63 -22.34 -43.86 23.53
N VAL A 64 -21.09 -43.40 23.63
CA VAL A 64 -20.21 -42.74 24.65
C VAL A 64 -18.99 -42.13 23.88
N PRO A 65 -18.06 -41.29 24.41
CA PRO A 65 -18.09 -40.22 25.42
C PRO A 65 -17.87 -38.81 24.79
N VAL A 66 -17.59 -37.80 25.62
CA VAL A 66 -16.96 -36.53 25.23
C VAL A 66 -15.46 -36.59 25.53
N ASP A 67 -14.61 -36.28 24.54
CA ASP A 67 -13.19 -35.92 24.75
C ASP A 67 -12.83 -34.74 23.82
N PRO A 68 -12.20 -33.66 24.34
CA PRO A 68 -11.79 -32.54 23.51
C PRO A 68 -10.46 -32.84 22.79
N PRO A 69 -10.25 -32.35 21.55
CA PRO A 69 -8.90 -32.31 20.98
C PRO A 69 -8.05 -31.33 21.80
N VAL A 70 -7.15 -31.87 22.62
CA VAL A 70 -6.18 -31.08 23.38
C VAL A 70 -5.34 -30.26 22.40
N SER A 71 -5.32 -28.94 22.60
CA SER A 71 -4.48 -28.03 21.82
C SER A 71 -3.01 -28.23 22.16
N THR A 72 -2.36 -29.17 21.48
CA THR A 72 -0.91 -29.38 21.54
C THR A 72 -0.20 -28.30 20.72
N ALA A 73 -0.20 -27.07 21.23
CA ALA A 73 0.74 -26.06 20.77
C ALA A 73 2.17 -26.61 20.91
N PRO A 74 3.07 -26.43 19.92
CA PRO A 74 4.46 -26.82 20.08
C PRO A 74 5.08 -26.00 21.21
N PRO A 75 5.95 -26.60 22.06
CA PRO A 75 6.57 -25.86 23.14
C PRO A 75 7.46 -24.75 22.58
N SER A 76 7.22 -23.51 23.00
CA SER A 76 8.07 -22.37 22.70
C SER A 76 9.46 -22.57 23.29
N SER A 77 10.37 -23.16 22.51
CA SER A 77 11.78 -23.28 22.86
C SER A 77 12.34 -21.91 23.24
N PRO A 78 12.75 -21.67 24.50
CA PRO A 78 13.43 -20.43 24.83
C PRO A 78 14.80 -20.47 24.19
N LEU A 79 14.96 -19.79 23.05
CA LEU A 79 16.27 -19.49 22.47
C LEU A 79 17.01 -18.55 23.44
N LYS A 80 17.65 -19.15 24.44
CA LYS A 80 18.56 -18.50 25.37
C LYS A 80 19.87 -18.22 24.65
N SER A 81 19.79 -17.33 23.66
CA SER A 81 20.90 -16.77 22.88
C SER A 81 21.82 -16.02 23.83
N THR A 82 22.72 -16.78 24.46
CA THR A 82 23.71 -16.26 25.39
C THR A 82 24.72 -15.47 24.55
N PRO A 83 24.92 -14.16 24.79
CA PRO A 83 25.83 -13.37 23.99
C PRO A 83 27.26 -13.94 24.03
N PRO A 84 28.00 -13.95 22.92
CA PRO A 84 29.39 -14.40 22.93
C PRO A 84 30.22 -13.53 23.89
N PRO A 85 30.92 -14.12 24.87
CA PRO A 85 31.76 -13.35 25.80
C PRO A 85 32.96 -12.73 25.06
N GLY A 86 32.87 -11.45 24.71
CA GLY A 86 33.92 -10.76 23.96
C GLY A 86 33.53 -9.43 23.31
N ALA A 87 32.24 -9.15 23.16
CA ALA A 87 31.78 -7.85 22.67
C ALA A 87 32.03 -6.73 23.71
N LYS A 88 33.24 -6.14 23.69
CA LYS A 88 33.57 -4.89 24.40
C LYS A 88 32.47 -3.85 24.11
N PRO A 89 31.89 -3.17 25.12
CA PRO A 89 30.86 -2.17 24.89
C PRO A 89 31.34 -1.12 23.90
N GLN A 90 30.79 -1.15 22.67
CA GLN A 90 30.98 -0.09 21.71
C GLN A 90 30.11 1.07 22.17
N THR A 91 30.71 2.00 22.91
CA THR A 91 30.11 3.29 23.22
C THR A 91 29.77 3.97 21.90
N LYS A 92 28.49 3.94 21.52
CA LYS A 92 27.95 4.71 20.40
C LYS A 92 28.53 6.14 20.51
N PRO A 93 29.26 6.64 19.50
CA PRO A 93 29.81 7.99 19.56
C PRO A 93 28.70 8.98 19.92
N PRO A 94 28.97 9.98 20.78
CA PRO A 94 27.99 11.02 21.07
C PRO A 94 27.45 11.55 19.75
N VAL A 95 26.13 11.49 19.56
CA VAL A 95 25.50 11.95 18.33
C VAL A 95 25.61 13.46 18.33
N ALA A 96 26.69 13.97 17.72
CA ALA A 96 26.82 15.38 17.42
C ALA A 96 25.57 15.84 16.66
N PRO A 97 24.98 17.00 16.99
CA PRO A 97 23.83 17.52 16.25
C PRO A 97 24.13 17.49 14.76
N ALA A 98 23.27 16.83 13.99
CA ALA A 98 23.46 16.72 12.56
C ALA A 98 23.46 18.13 11.94
N ALA A 99 24.42 18.40 11.06
CA ALA A 99 24.47 19.68 10.37
C ALA A 99 23.15 19.92 9.60
N PRO A 100 22.60 21.15 9.62
CA PRO A 100 21.37 21.46 8.88
C PRO A 100 21.50 21.06 7.40
N ARG A 101 20.52 20.30 6.89
CA ARG A 101 20.40 19.99 5.47
C ARG A 101 19.11 20.55 4.89
N ALA A 102 19.10 20.80 3.59
CA ALA A 102 17.85 20.92 2.85
C ALA A 102 17.13 19.56 2.84
N PRO A 103 15.78 19.54 2.77
CA PRO A 103 15.00 18.34 2.52
C PRO A 103 15.52 17.53 1.32
N GLN A 104 15.40 16.22 1.40
CA GLN A 104 15.78 15.29 0.34
C GLN A 104 14.58 14.47 -0.13
N GLU A 105 14.67 14.00 -1.38
CA GLU A 105 13.72 13.07 -1.97
C GLU A 105 14.32 11.67 -2.03
N PHE A 106 13.51 10.67 -1.71
CA PHE A 106 13.86 9.26 -1.75
C PHE A 106 12.85 8.50 -2.60
N ILE A 107 13.29 7.42 -3.24
CA ILE A 107 12.42 6.52 -4.01
C ILE A 107 12.35 5.18 -3.27
N VAL A 108 11.14 4.67 -3.10
CA VAL A 108 10.86 3.28 -2.73
C VAL A 108 10.12 2.65 -3.91
N ARG A 109 10.62 1.51 -4.40
CA ARG A 109 9.90 0.67 -5.36
C ARG A 109 8.98 -0.25 -4.60
N MET A 110 7.72 -0.39 -5.03
CA MET A 110 6.89 -1.53 -4.65
C MET A 110 6.97 -2.57 -5.75
N HIS A 111 7.04 -3.82 -5.30
CA HIS A 111 7.09 -5.02 -6.12
C HIS A 111 6.01 -6.00 -5.63
N SER A 112 5.60 -6.87 -6.56
CA SER A 112 4.74 -8.03 -6.32
C SER A 112 5.09 -8.81 -5.04
N ASP A 113 4.07 -9.42 -4.45
CA ASP A 113 4.12 -10.12 -3.16
C ASP A 113 4.37 -9.17 -1.97
N SER A 114 3.94 -7.90 -2.11
CA SER A 114 3.97 -6.84 -1.09
C SER A 114 5.38 -6.56 -0.55
N ARG A 115 6.34 -6.36 -1.46
CA ARG A 115 7.74 -6.11 -1.10
C ARG A 115 8.19 -4.72 -1.53
N ALA A 116 8.71 -3.95 -0.58
CA ALA A 116 9.36 -2.68 -0.87
C ALA A 116 10.87 -2.82 -1.10
N GLU A 117 11.43 -1.94 -1.93
CA GLU A 117 12.87 -1.77 -2.11
C GLU A 117 13.25 -0.26 -2.07
N PRO A 118 14.05 0.18 -1.10
CA PRO A 118 14.51 -0.58 0.07
C PRO A 118 13.37 -0.87 1.05
N SER A 119 13.40 -2.04 1.70
CA SER A 119 12.43 -2.42 2.74
C SER A 119 12.63 -1.67 4.06
N GLU A 120 13.83 -1.15 4.31
CA GLU A 120 14.15 -0.26 5.43
C GLU A 120 14.77 1.03 4.87
N LEU A 121 14.20 2.19 5.23
CA LEU A 121 14.70 3.50 4.81
C LEU A 121 14.87 4.44 6.01
N VAL A 122 15.99 5.18 6.04
CA VAL A 122 16.27 6.20 7.06
C VAL A 122 16.24 7.58 6.42
N VAL A 123 15.29 8.42 6.84
CA VAL A 123 15.09 9.80 6.39
C VAL A 123 15.19 10.77 7.57
N ARG A 124 14.92 12.06 7.33
CA ARG A 124 14.76 13.11 8.34
C ARG A 124 13.39 13.78 8.24
N VAL A 125 13.01 14.49 9.31
CA VAL A 125 11.88 15.42 9.30
C VAL A 125 12.04 16.42 8.17
N GLY A 126 11.02 16.50 7.31
CA GLY A 126 10.96 17.37 6.14
C GLY A 126 11.26 16.68 4.80
N ASP A 127 11.87 15.49 4.81
CA ASP A 127 12.12 14.72 3.58
C ASP A 127 10.85 14.11 3.00
N THR A 128 10.86 13.86 1.69
CA THR A 128 9.76 13.21 0.96
C THR A 128 10.19 11.83 0.43
N VAL A 129 9.36 10.82 0.66
CA VAL A 129 9.52 9.49 0.04
C VAL A 129 8.46 9.33 -1.04
N THR A 130 8.90 8.98 -2.25
CA THR A 130 8.05 8.67 -3.39
C THR A 130 8.03 7.17 -3.62
N PHE A 131 6.88 6.56 -3.37
CA PHE A 131 6.57 5.17 -3.58
C PHE A 131 6.16 4.98 -5.05
N VAL A 132 6.94 4.23 -5.83
CA VAL A 132 6.72 3.98 -7.27
C VAL A 132 6.31 2.53 -7.48
N ASN A 133 5.23 2.31 -8.22
CA ASN A 133 4.83 0.97 -8.66
C ASN A 133 5.51 0.66 -10.01
N GLU A 134 6.38 -0.35 -10.06
CA GLU A 134 7.06 -0.76 -11.30
C GLU A 134 6.43 -2.00 -11.99
N ASP A 135 5.45 -2.67 -11.38
CA ASP A 135 4.77 -3.87 -11.91
C ASP A 135 3.27 -3.70 -12.21
N ASP A 136 2.62 -4.75 -12.73
CA ASP A 136 1.26 -4.73 -13.29
C ASP A 136 0.13 -4.90 -12.26
N LYS A 137 0.45 -5.10 -10.98
CA LYS A 137 -0.54 -5.08 -9.88
C LYS A 137 -0.92 -3.65 -9.50
N LEU A 138 -2.02 -3.49 -8.77
CA LEU A 138 -2.23 -2.29 -7.95
C LEU A 138 -1.43 -2.44 -6.66
N HIS A 139 -0.95 -1.31 -6.14
CA HIS A 139 -0.33 -1.21 -4.82
C HIS A 139 -0.97 -0.06 -4.03
N TRP A 140 -1.13 -0.19 -2.72
CA TRP A 140 -1.69 0.84 -1.85
C TRP A 140 -0.90 0.89 -0.52
N PRO A 141 0.18 1.69 -0.45
CA PRO A 141 0.94 1.84 0.78
C PRO A 141 0.15 2.66 1.82
N GLY A 142 -0.01 2.09 3.03
CA GLY A 142 -0.61 2.74 4.20
C GLY A 142 0.19 2.45 5.48
N ALA A 143 0.21 3.37 6.43
CA ALA A 143 0.99 3.23 7.67
C ALA A 143 0.41 2.19 8.64
N ASP A 144 1.27 1.50 9.39
CA ASP A 144 0.84 0.49 10.36
C ASP A 144 0.17 1.11 11.61
N PRO A 145 -0.68 0.35 12.33
CA PRO A 145 -1.24 -0.94 11.93
C PRO A 145 -2.45 -0.78 10.99
N HIS A 146 -2.65 -1.75 10.10
CA HIS A 146 -3.89 -1.88 9.34
C HIS A 146 -5.08 -2.20 10.25
N PRO A 147 -6.30 -1.71 9.97
CA PRO A 147 -6.67 -0.65 9.03
C PRO A 147 -6.77 0.74 9.71
N THR A 148 -6.17 0.93 10.90
CA THR A 148 -6.37 2.15 11.71
C THR A 148 -5.34 3.25 11.43
N HIS A 149 -4.21 2.88 10.81
CA HIS A 149 -3.07 3.74 10.48
C HIS A 149 -2.52 4.54 11.67
N SER A 150 -2.74 4.05 12.90
CA SER A 150 -2.61 4.85 14.11
C SER A 150 -1.19 5.26 14.49
N SER A 151 -0.14 4.74 13.83
CA SER A 151 1.23 5.26 14.01
C SER A 151 1.47 6.56 13.23
N LEU A 152 0.87 6.72 12.05
CA LEU A 152 0.99 7.92 11.22
C LEU A 152 -0.25 8.07 10.30
N PRO A 153 -1.39 8.56 10.80
CA PRO A 153 -2.66 8.64 10.03
C PRO A 153 -2.65 9.56 8.80
N THR A 154 -1.52 10.24 8.53
CA THR A 154 -1.31 11.06 7.32
C THR A 154 -0.60 10.31 6.20
N PHE A 155 -0.07 9.11 6.46
CA PHE A 155 0.59 8.27 5.45
C PHE A 155 -0.37 7.16 5.00
N ASP A 156 -1.14 7.52 3.98
CA ASP A 156 -2.09 6.65 3.27
C ASP A 156 -2.14 7.15 1.81
N ALA A 157 -2.04 6.24 0.84
CA ALA A 157 -2.18 6.59 -0.59
C ALA A 157 -3.62 6.93 -1.01
N LEU A 158 -4.62 6.62 -0.17
CA LEU A 158 -6.05 6.81 -0.38
C LEU A 158 -6.63 6.11 -1.63
N GLY A 159 -5.88 5.15 -2.19
CA GLY A 159 -6.28 4.33 -3.33
C GLY A 159 -5.11 3.55 -3.93
N GLY A 160 -5.44 2.56 -4.76
CA GLY A 160 -4.44 1.77 -5.48
C GLY A 160 -3.74 2.56 -6.59
N ILE A 161 -2.41 2.66 -6.52
CA ILE A 161 -1.56 3.20 -7.59
C ILE A 161 -1.21 2.10 -8.60
N SER A 162 -1.52 2.37 -9.88
CA SER A 162 -1.24 1.50 -11.03
C SER A 162 0.23 1.52 -11.46
N LYS A 163 0.62 0.58 -12.34
CA LYS A 163 1.94 0.54 -12.98
C LYS A 163 2.41 1.90 -13.49
N GLY A 164 3.63 2.28 -13.11
CA GLY A 164 4.26 3.55 -13.50
C GLY A 164 3.63 4.79 -12.86
N GLN A 165 2.67 4.64 -11.95
CA GLN A 165 2.19 5.70 -11.06
C GLN A 165 2.99 5.70 -9.75
N SER A 166 2.85 6.77 -8.99
CA SER A 166 3.51 6.93 -7.70
C SER A 166 2.66 7.69 -6.69
N PHE A 167 3.00 7.52 -5.42
CA PHE A 167 2.48 8.26 -4.29
C PHE A 167 3.65 8.87 -3.51
N SER A 168 3.53 10.12 -3.06
CA SER A 168 4.61 10.83 -2.36
C SER A 168 4.15 11.32 -0.99
N HIS A 169 4.91 10.99 0.06
CA HIS A 169 4.65 11.43 1.43
C HIS A 169 5.83 12.20 2.04
N THR A 170 5.58 13.40 2.56
CA THR A 170 6.58 14.21 3.28
C THR A 170 6.50 13.95 4.78
N PHE A 171 7.53 13.31 5.35
CA PHE A 171 7.54 12.90 6.76
C PHE A 171 7.83 14.09 7.67
N ARG A 172 6.83 14.52 8.46
CA ARG A 172 6.90 15.74 9.29
C ARG A 172 7.09 15.51 10.80
N VAL A 173 7.12 14.25 11.23
CA VAL A 173 7.22 13.84 12.65
C VAL A 173 8.32 12.78 12.76
N PRO A 174 9.28 12.89 13.70
CA PRO A 174 10.30 11.87 13.90
C PRO A 174 9.71 10.62 14.55
N GLY A 175 10.21 9.44 14.18
CA GLY A 175 9.69 8.15 14.64
C GLY A 175 10.15 6.98 13.76
N THR A 176 9.59 5.81 13.99
CA THR A 176 9.76 4.62 13.15
C THR A 176 8.37 4.11 12.78
N PHE A 177 8.07 4.10 11.50
CA PHE A 177 6.75 3.82 10.95
C PHE A 177 6.85 2.60 10.03
N GLY A 178 6.20 1.51 10.41
CA GLY A 178 5.90 0.43 9.48
C GLY A 178 4.82 0.86 8.49
N TYR A 179 4.79 0.25 7.32
CA TYR A 179 3.72 0.41 6.34
C TYR A 179 3.46 -0.91 5.61
N HIS A 180 2.24 -1.08 5.12
CA HIS A 180 1.71 -2.32 4.57
C HIS A 180 1.05 -2.10 3.21
N GLU A 181 0.61 -3.19 2.59
CA GLU A 181 -0.19 -3.19 1.36
C GLU A 181 -1.69 -3.28 1.73
N HIS A 182 -2.45 -2.20 1.53
CA HIS A 182 -3.86 -2.11 1.96
C HIS A 182 -4.79 -3.04 1.17
N LEU A 183 -4.34 -3.63 0.05
CA LEU A 183 -5.10 -4.58 -0.77
C LEU A 183 -5.18 -6.01 -0.19
N LEU A 184 -4.73 -6.24 1.06
CA LEU A 184 -4.88 -7.51 1.80
C LEU A 184 -5.66 -7.28 3.11
N ASP A 185 -6.39 -8.30 3.57
CA ASP A 185 -7.23 -8.21 4.79
C ASP A 185 -6.42 -8.21 6.10
N ASP A 186 -5.27 -8.90 6.12
CA ASP A 186 -4.31 -8.99 7.23
C ASP A 186 -2.89 -8.88 6.62
N PRO A 187 -2.43 -7.65 6.27
CA PRO A 187 -1.19 -7.48 5.53
C PRO A 187 0.03 -7.53 6.46
N PRO A 188 1.12 -8.20 6.06
CA PRO A 188 2.41 -8.01 6.71
C PRO A 188 2.94 -6.60 6.44
N THR A 189 3.74 -6.06 7.37
CA THR A 189 4.54 -4.85 7.15
C THR A 189 5.43 -5.04 5.91
N MET A 190 5.13 -4.29 4.84
CA MET A 190 5.86 -4.27 3.56
C MET A 190 7.21 -3.56 3.67
N GLY A 191 7.34 -2.60 4.59
CA GLY A 191 8.61 -1.95 4.90
C GLY A 191 8.54 -0.99 6.10
N ILE A 192 9.68 -0.39 6.44
CA ILE A 192 9.85 0.48 7.61
C ILE A 192 10.55 1.79 7.20
N ILE A 193 9.95 2.92 7.55
CA ILE A 193 10.56 4.25 7.44
C ILE A 193 10.96 4.74 8.84
N THR A 194 12.25 4.98 9.06
CA THR A 194 12.75 5.66 10.27
C THR A 194 13.05 7.12 9.97
N VAL A 195 12.30 8.02 10.60
CA VAL A 195 12.40 9.47 10.46
C VAL A 195 13.22 10.02 11.63
N LEU A 196 14.45 10.42 11.34
CA LEU A 196 15.31 11.12 12.30
C LEU A 196 14.93 12.60 12.44
N PRO A 197 15.31 13.28 13.54
CA PRO A 197 15.34 14.74 13.60
C PRO A 197 16.29 15.36 12.56
#